data_AF-A0A5J5BHQ0-F1
#
_entry.id   AF-A0A5J5BHQ0-F1
#
_cell.length_a   1.000
_cell.length_b   1.000
_cell.length_c   1.000
_cell.angle_alpha   90.00
_cell.angle_beta   90.00
_cell.angle_gamma   90.00
#
_symmetry.space_group_name_H-M   'P 1'
#
loop_
_entity.id
_entity.type
_entity.pdbx_description
1 polymer ?
#
loop_
_entity_poly.entity_id
_entity_poly.type
_entity_poly.pdbx_seq_one_letter_code
_entity_poly.pdbx_strand_id
1 'polypeptide(L)'
;MEIQSHEWFKNAGDAECQSKISVNTEIIIVGAGVAGSALACALGKDGRQVLVIERDLTEPNRIIGELLQPGGYLKLIELGLEHCVNEIDAQRVLGYALFKDGRNTRLSYPLKDFHSDAAGRSFHNRRFIQRMRERAASLPKYSFFPLMFLSL
;
A
#
# COMPACT_ATOMS: atom_id res chain seq x y z
N MET A 1 1.39 -16.94 17.25
CA MET A 1 -0.06 -16.71 17.33
C MET A 1 -0.58 -16.85 15.91
N GLU A 2 -1.05 -18.04 15.59
CA GLU A 2 -1.38 -18.47 14.22
C GLU A 2 -2.67 -17.79 13.75
N ILE A 3 -2.60 -17.21 12.56
CA ILE A 3 -3.76 -16.66 11.86
C ILE A 3 -4.53 -17.83 11.28
N GLN A 4 -5.81 -17.94 11.64
CA GLN A 4 -6.71 -19.00 11.20
C GLN A 4 -6.86 -18.96 9.67
N SER A 5 -6.25 -19.96 9.02
CA SER A 5 -6.28 -20.25 7.58
C SER A 5 -7.53 -21.01 7.13
N HIS A 6 -8.59 -21.05 7.94
CA HIS A 6 -9.77 -21.87 7.70
C HIS A 6 -10.98 -21.04 7.27
N GLU A 7 -11.00 -20.59 6.00
CA GLU A 7 -12.27 -20.43 5.28
C GLU A 7 -12.17 -20.38 3.74
N TRP A 8 -11.06 -20.82 3.14
CA TRP A 8 -10.86 -20.70 1.69
C TRP A 8 -10.94 -22.01 0.89
N PHE A 9 -11.18 -23.15 1.52
CA PHE A 9 -11.30 -24.42 0.79
C PHE A 9 -12.36 -25.32 1.40
N LYS A 10 -13.55 -25.36 0.79
CA LYS A 10 -14.38 -26.55 0.60
C LYS A 10 -15.56 -26.22 -0.31
N ASN A 11 -15.42 -26.55 -1.59
CA ASN A 11 -16.29 -27.49 -2.31
C ASN A 11 -15.87 -27.48 -3.79
N ALA A 12 -15.00 -28.44 -4.12
CA ALA A 12 -14.79 -28.85 -5.50
C ALA A 12 -15.95 -29.79 -5.86
N GLY A 13 -16.83 -29.30 -6.73
CA GLY A 13 -17.96 -30.03 -7.30
C GLY A 13 -18.63 -29.10 -8.30
N ASP A 14 -18.28 -29.29 -9.57
CA ASP A 14 -18.95 -28.81 -10.78
C ASP A 14 -19.96 -27.68 -10.58
N ALA A 15 -19.44 -26.46 -10.38
CA ALA A 15 -20.24 -25.25 -10.42
C ALA A 15 -19.38 -24.14 -11.02
N GLU A 16 -19.82 -23.67 -12.17
CA GLU A 16 -19.46 -22.43 -12.83
C GLU A 16 -19.07 -21.35 -11.80
N CYS A 17 -17.83 -20.85 -11.87
CA CYS A 17 -17.32 -19.83 -10.96
C CYS A 17 -18.00 -18.48 -11.28
N GLN A 18 -19.25 -18.32 -10.86
CA GLN A 18 -19.93 -17.04 -10.86
C GLN A 18 -19.36 -16.21 -9.72
N SER A 19 -18.21 -15.59 -9.98
CA SER A 19 -17.65 -14.56 -9.11
C SER A 19 -18.66 -13.41 -9.02
N LYS A 20 -19.28 -13.25 -7.86
CA LYS A 20 -20.20 -12.13 -7.57
C LYS A 20 -19.40 -10.83 -7.57
N ILE A 21 -19.24 -10.20 -8.74
CA ILE A 21 -19.18 -8.75 -8.81
C ILE A 21 -20.48 -8.30 -8.13
N SER A 22 -20.37 -7.77 -6.92
CA SER A 22 -21.48 -7.10 -6.28
C SER A 22 -22.01 -6.07 -7.29
N VAL A 23 -23.31 -6.16 -7.61
CA VAL A 23 -24.05 -5.23 -8.49
C VAL A 23 -23.93 -3.76 -7.99
N ASN A 24 -23.32 -3.57 -6.81
CA ASN A 24 -23.13 -2.30 -6.15
C ASN A 24 -21.67 -1.78 -6.17
N THR A 25 -20.81 -2.26 -7.08
CA THR A 25 -19.46 -1.67 -7.27
C THR A 25 -19.58 -0.28 -7.91
N GLU A 26 -19.14 0.77 -7.22
CA GLU A 26 -19.17 2.14 -7.74
C GLU A 26 -17.89 2.49 -8.49
N ILE A 27 -16.73 1.98 -8.03
CA ILE A 27 -15.41 2.38 -8.50
C ILE A 27 -14.55 1.14 -8.70
N ILE A 28 -13.89 1.06 -9.86
CA ILE A 28 -12.89 0.04 -10.17
C ILE A 28 -11.51 0.71 -10.24
N ILE A 29 -10.54 0.20 -9.48
CA ILE A 29 -9.14 0.61 -9.53
C ILE A 29 -8.32 -0.53 -10.10
N VAL A 30 -7.57 -0.25 -11.17
CA VAL A 30 -6.65 -1.22 -11.77
C VAL A 30 -5.25 -0.96 -11.22
N GLY A 31 -4.74 -1.93 -10.46
CA GLY A 31 -3.43 -1.92 -9.80
C GLY A 31 -3.53 -1.65 -8.29
N ALA A 32 -3.05 -2.58 -7.48
CA ALA A 32 -2.93 -2.49 -6.02
C ALA A 32 -1.51 -2.11 -5.59
N GLY A 33 -0.90 -1.16 -6.29
CA GLY A 33 0.36 -0.53 -5.88
C GLY A 33 0.14 0.51 -4.77
N VAL A 34 1.13 1.39 -4.58
CA VAL A 34 1.04 2.49 -3.60
C VAL A 34 -0.17 3.39 -3.87
N ALA A 35 -0.30 3.90 -5.10
CA ALA A 35 -1.38 4.82 -5.46
C ALA A 35 -2.76 4.16 -5.39
N GLY A 36 -2.91 2.96 -5.96
CA GLY A 36 -4.19 2.26 -5.98
C GLY A 36 -4.67 1.86 -4.60
N SER A 37 -3.78 1.31 -3.75
CA SER A 37 -4.13 0.94 -2.38
C SER A 37 -4.46 2.18 -1.53
N ALA A 38 -3.71 3.27 -1.68
CA ALA A 38 -3.99 4.54 -0.99
C ALA A 38 -5.34 5.13 -1.41
N LEU A 39 -5.60 5.22 -2.71
CA LEU A 39 -6.85 5.72 -3.26
C LEU A 39 -8.03 4.89 -2.77
N ALA A 40 -7.88 3.57 -2.77
CA ALA A 40 -8.95 2.72 -2.32
C ALA A 40 -9.22 2.80 -0.81
N CYS A 41 -8.16 2.99 -0.01
CA CYS A 41 -8.34 3.30 1.41
C CYS A 41 -9.11 4.61 1.62
N ALA A 42 -8.78 5.66 0.86
CA ALA A 42 -9.46 6.95 0.96
C ALA A 42 -10.95 6.82 0.59
N LEU A 43 -11.24 6.24 -0.58
CA LEU A 43 -12.60 6.06 -1.07
C LEU A 43 -13.44 5.11 -0.19
N GLY A 44 -12.83 4.05 0.32
CA GLY A 44 -13.49 3.12 1.23
C GLY A 44 -13.84 3.76 2.58
N LYS A 45 -12.98 4.65 3.11
CA LYS A 45 -13.29 5.48 4.29
C LYS A 45 -14.43 6.46 4.03
N ASP A 46 -14.51 7.01 2.82
CA ASP A 46 -15.63 7.85 2.36
C ASP A 46 -16.91 7.05 2.08
N GLY A 47 -16.89 5.73 2.33
CA GLY A 47 -18.05 4.87 2.23
C GLY A 47 -18.37 4.37 0.83
N ARG A 48 -17.46 4.54 -0.14
CA ARG A 48 -17.62 4.04 -1.51
C ARG A 48 -17.35 2.55 -1.61
N GLN A 49 -18.05 1.89 -2.52
CA GLN A 49 -17.82 0.48 -2.87
C GLN A 49 -16.73 0.40 -3.94
N VAL A 50 -15.55 -0.06 -3.53
CA VAL A 50 -14.36 -0.07 -4.38
C VAL A 50 -13.90 -1.49 -4.67
N LEU A 51 -13.80 -1.82 -5.95
CA LEU A 51 -13.16 -3.03 -6.45
C LEU A 51 -11.74 -2.71 -6.91
N VAL A 52 -10.75 -3.44 -6.43
CA VAL A 52 -9.37 -3.29 -6.88
C VAL A 52 -8.91 -4.56 -7.55
N ILE A 53 -8.46 -4.40 -8.78
CA ILE A 53 -7.97 -5.49 -9.61
C ILE A 53 -6.45 -5.41 -9.62
N GLU A 54 -5.79 -6.46 -9.20
CA GLU A 54 -4.33 -6.55 -9.22
C GLU A 54 -3.90 -7.81 -9.95
N ARG A 55 -2.81 -7.74 -10.69
CA ARG A 55 -2.28 -8.90 -11.40
C ARG A 55 -1.77 -9.94 -10.42
N ASP A 56 -1.02 -9.50 -9.43
CA ASP A 56 -0.37 -10.36 -8.45
C ASP A 56 -0.38 -9.72 -7.05
N LEU A 57 -1.06 -10.38 -6.12
CA LEU A 57 -1.18 -9.96 -4.72
C LEU A 57 -0.03 -10.46 -3.84
N THR A 58 0.87 -11.29 -4.36
CA THR A 58 2.08 -11.68 -3.64
C THR A 58 2.97 -10.47 -3.36
N GLU A 59 3.85 -10.62 -2.36
CA GLU A 59 4.80 -9.57 -1.97
C GLU A 59 5.69 -9.18 -3.16
N PRO A 60 5.68 -7.92 -3.64
CA PRO A 60 6.40 -7.55 -4.85
C PRO A 60 7.92 -7.61 -4.66
N ASN A 61 8.64 -8.38 -5.48
CA ASN A 61 10.11 -8.37 -5.43
C ASN A 61 10.71 -7.31 -6.39
N ARG A 62 10.78 -6.05 -5.95
CA ARG A 62 11.35 -4.93 -6.76
C ARG A 62 12.11 -3.93 -5.87
N ILE A 63 13.18 -3.33 -6.43
CA ILE A 63 14.06 -2.35 -5.76
C ILE A 63 13.60 -0.88 -5.89
N ILE A 64 12.44 -0.63 -6.50
CA ILE A 64 11.95 0.72 -6.78
C ILE A 64 11.07 1.19 -5.62
N GLY A 65 11.14 2.48 -5.28
CA GLY A 65 10.22 3.11 -4.32
C GLY A 65 10.59 2.91 -2.85
N GLU A 66 11.87 2.67 -2.54
CA GLU A 66 12.34 2.41 -1.18
C GLU A 66 12.56 3.68 -0.34
N LEU A 67 12.35 4.88 -0.89
CA LEU A 67 12.42 6.15 -0.16
C LEU A 67 11.16 6.99 -0.36
N LEU A 68 10.36 7.12 0.69
CA LEU A 68 9.26 8.07 0.78
C LEU A 68 9.78 9.43 1.25
N GLN A 69 9.59 10.45 0.43
CA GLN A 69 9.97 11.83 0.78
C GLN A 69 9.10 12.37 1.94
N PRO A 70 9.56 13.38 2.70
CA PRO A 70 8.78 13.96 3.79
C PRO A 70 7.35 14.36 3.39
N GLY A 71 7.17 14.99 2.23
CA GLY A 71 5.84 15.35 1.72
C GLY A 71 4.92 14.16 1.47
N GLY A 72 5.47 13.04 0.98
CA GLY A 72 4.72 11.80 0.81
C GLY A 72 4.31 11.18 2.16
N TYR A 73 5.20 11.25 3.15
CA TYR A 73 4.88 10.79 4.51
C TYR A 73 3.79 11.65 5.17
N LEU A 74 3.85 12.97 5.01
CA LEU A 74 2.79 13.88 5.46
C LEU A 74 1.44 13.55 4.82
N LYS A 75 1.43 13.19 3.53
CA LYS A 75 0.20 12.72 2.87
C LYS A 75 -0.31 11.38 3.39
N LEU A 76 0.55 10.46 3.82
CA LEU A 76 0.10 9.25 4.51
C LEU A 76 -0.59 9.59 5.84
N ILE A 77 -0.05 10.54 6.62
CA ILE A 77 -0.68 10.99 7.87
C ILE A 77 -2.06 11.61 7.60
N GLU A 78 -2.16 12.51 6.60
CA GLU A 78 -3.42 13.13 6.20
C GLU A 78 -4.49 12.09 5.81
N LEU A 79 -4.05 11.00 5.17
CA LEU A 79 -4.92 9.88 4.79
C LEU A 79 -5.16 8.87 5.93
N GLY A 80 -4.53 9.02 7.09
CA GLY A 80 -4.58 8.06 8.21
C GLY A 80 -4.01 6.68 7.83
N LEU A 81 -2.87 6.68 7.15
CA LEU A 81 -2.12 5.52 6.61
C LEU A 81 -0.66 5.51 7.09
N GLU A 82 -0.27 6.39 8.00
CA GLU A 82 1.08 6.49 8.55
C GLU A 82 1.53 5.20 9.26
N HIS A 83 0.61 4.43 9.82
CA HIS A 83 0.90 3.13 10.42
C HIS A 83 1.38 2.08 9.41
N CYS A 84 1.16 2.28 8.10
CA CYS A 84 1.64 1.36 7.06
C CYS A 84 3.16 1.40 6.89
N VAL A 85 3.87 2.40 7.43
CA VAL A 85 5.33 2.44 7.48
C VAL A 85 5.90 2.00 8.84
N ASN A 86 5.05 1.61 9.80
CA ASN A 86 5.49 1.12 11.09
C ASN A 86 5.78 -0.38 11.03
N GLU A 87 6.74 -0.85 11.83
CA GLU A 87 7.11 -2.27 11.97
C GLU A 87 7.53 -2.98 10.66
N ILE A 88 7.88 -2.21 9.62
CA ILE A 88 8.45 -2.73 8.37
C ILE A 88 9.97 -2.50 8.27
N ASP A 89 10.60 -2.14 9.38
CA ASP A 89 12.00 -1.69 9.47
C ASP A 89 12.26 -0.39 8.67
N ALA A 90 11.30 0.53 8.73
CA ALA A 90 11.44 1.83 8.08
C ALA A 90 12.44 2.73 8.83
N GLN A 91 13.40 3.27 8.10
CA GLN A 91 14.42 4.18 8.60
C GLN A 91 14.02 5.63 8.35
N ARG A 92 14.17 6.47 9.38
CA ARG A 92 13.90 7.91 9.25
C ARG A 92 15.02 8.59 8.45
N VAL A 93 14.65 9.35 7.43
CA VAL A 93 15.60 10.06 6.54
C VAL A 93 15.46 11.56 6.73
N LEU A 94 16.54 12.21 7.19
CA LEU A 94 16.56 13.64 7.54
C LEU A 94 17.09 14.55 6.42
N GLY A 95 17.59 13.97 5.35
CA GLY A 95 18.22 14.68 4.25
C GLY A 95 19.19 13.77 3.51
N TYR A 96 20.13 14.38 2.80
CA TYR A 96 21.12 13.69 1.98
C TYR A 96 22.54 14.11 2.37
N ALA A 97 23.50 13.19 2.21
CA ALA A 97 24.91 13.52 2.17
C ALA A 97 25.36 13.50 0.69
N LEU A 98 26.00 14.57 0.25
CA LEU A 98 26.53 14.72 -1.10
C LEU A 98 28.05 14.61 -1.05
N PHE A 99 28.63 13.77 -1.91
CA PHE A 99 30.07 13.55 -2.02
C PHE A 99 30.49 13.83 -3.46
N LYS A 100 31.50 14.68 -3.65
CA LYS A 100 32.06 15.00 -4.97
C LYS A 100 33.50 15.45 -4.84
N ASP A 101 34.40 14.86 -5.62
CA ASP A 101 35.81 15.26 -5.74
C ASP A 101 36.53 15.40 -4.38
N GLY A 102 36.33 14.42 -3.49
CA GLY A 102 36.89 14.43 -2.12
C GLY A 102 36.23 15.43 -1.15
N ARG A 103 35.25 16.22 -1.61
CA ARG A 103 34.44 17.13 -0.79
C ARG A 103 33.14 16.45 -0.39
N ASN A 104 32.62 16.81 0.78
CA ASN A 104 31.31 16.37 1.23
C ASN A 104 30.50 17.54 1.82
N THR A 105 29.18 17.42 1.72
CA THR A 105 28.23 18.33 2.39
C THR A 105 26.97 17.56 2.76
N ARG A 106 26.22 18.09 3.73
CA ARG A 106 24.93 17.53 4.17
C ARG A 106 23.81 18.50 3.80
N LEU A 107 22.82 18.01 3.09
CA LEU A 107 21.60 18.73 2.74
C LEU A 107 20.46 18.22 3.61
N SER A 108 20.12 18.95 4.67
CA SER A 108 18.98 18.63 5.52
C SER A 108 17.67 19.04 4.85
N TYR A 109 16.61 18.27 5.06
CA TYR A 109 15.27 18.68 4.65
C TYR A 109 14.81 19.94 5.42
N PRO A 110 14.06 20.86 4.77
CA PRO A 110 13.54 22.07 5.40
C PRO A 110 12.28 21.76 6.23
N LEU A 111 12.46 21.20 7.42
CA LEU A 111 11.37 20.63 8.23
C LEU A 111 10.89 21.53 9.39
N LYS A 112 11.41 22.76 9.50
CA LYS A 112 11.23 23.62 10.69
C LYS A 112 9.77 23.95 11.00
N ASP A 113 8.94 24.10 9.97
CA ASP A 113 7.53 24.50 10.11
C ASP A 113 6.57 23.29 10.15
N PHE A 114 7.11 22.07 10.16
CA PHE A 114 6.32 20.83 10.15
C PHE A 114 6.40 20.12 11.49
N HIS A 115 5.49 19.15 11.71
CA HIS A 115 5.50 18.28 12.88
C HIS A 115 6.88 17.64 13.09
N SER A 116 7.28 17.39 14.34
CA SER A 116 8.61 16.85 14.69
C SER A 116 8.96 15.54 13.96
N ASP A 117 7.95 14.78 13.58
CA ASP A 117 8.11 13.52 12.85
C ASP A 117 8.09 13.64 11.32
N ALA A 118 7.88 14.84 10.78
CA ALA A 118 7.92 15.11 9.35
C ALA A 118 9.34 14.87 8.81
N ALA A 119 9.60 13.68 8.31
CA ALA A 119 10.88 13.27 7.74
C ALA A 119 10.63 12.18 6.70
N GLY A 120 11.61 11.93 5.84
CA GLY A 120 11.53 10.83 4.90
C GLY A 120 11.48 9.49 5.62
N ARG A 121 11.04 8.45 4.91
CA ARG A 121 11.07 7.06 5.36
C ARG A 121 11.69 6.20 4.28
N SER A 122 12.81 5.55 4.61
CA SER A 122 13.39 4.51 3.76
C SER A 122 12.90 3.15 4.24
N PHE A 123 12.49 2.26 3.34
CA PHE A 123 11.98 0.95 3.71
C PHE A 123 12.06 -0.02 2.53
N HIS A 124 11.86 -1.30 2.79
CA HIS A 124 11.60 -2.26 1.72
C HIS A 124 10.21 -2.04 1.13
N ASN A 125 10.15 -1.57 -0.12
CA ASN A 125 8.90 -1.23 -0.81
C ASN A 125 7.87 -2.39 -0.79
N ARG A 126 8.37 -3.62 -0.85
CA ARG A 126 7.58 -4.84 -0.78
C ARG A 126 6.72 -4.97 0.48
N ARG A 127 7.30 -4.67 1.64
CA ARG A 127 6.60 -4.66 2.94
C ARG A 127 5.61 -3.50 3.02
N PHE A 128 5.99 -2.33 2.50
CA PHE A 128 5.12 -1.16 2.49
C PHE A 128 3.86 -1.38 1.64
N ILE A 129 4.01 -1.90 0.41
CA ILE A 129 2.86 -2.24 -0.45
C ILE A 129 1.96 -3.27 0.24
N GLN A 130 2.56 -4.28 0.88
CA GLN A 130 1.80 -5.30 1.59
C GLN A 130 0.97 -4.71 2.75
N ARG A 131 1.57 -3.85 3.58
CA ARG A 131 0.83 -3.11 4.63
C ARG A 131 -0.30 -2.24 4.08
N MET A 132 -0.08 -1.58 2.94
CA MET A 132 -1.11 -0.76 2.29
C MET A 132 -2.28 -1.61 1.77
N ARG A 133 -1.98 -2.78 1.19
CA ARG A 133 -2.99 -3.74 0.71
C ARG A 133 -3.79 -4.33 1.87
N GLU A 134 -3.12 -4.76 2.94
CA GLU A 134 -3.77 -5.26 4.16
C GLU A 134 -4.70 -4.22 4.76
N ARG A 135 -4.25 -2.96 4.80
CA ARG A 135 -5.09 -1.86 5.29
C ARG A 135 -6.32 -1.66 4.41
N ALA A 136 -6.18 -1.68 3.08
CA ALA A 136 -7.31 -1.58 2.18
C ALA A 136 -8.29 -2.75 2.37
N ALA A 137 -7.78 -3.98 2.45
CA ALA A 137 -8.56 -5.20 2.69
C ALA A 137 -9.34 -5.21 4.01
N SER A 138 -8.85 -4.50 5.04
CA SER A 138 -9.54 -4.39 6.33
C SER A 138 -10.81 -3.52 6.28
N LEU A 139 -11.06 -2.80 5.18
CA LEU A 139 -12.24 -1.94 5.04
C LEU A 139 -13.45 -2.77 4.57
N PRO A 140 -14.63 -2.62 5.20
CA PRO A 140 -15.80 -3.47 4.92
C PRO A 140 -16.40 -3.30 3.52
N LYS A 141 -16.05 -2.22 2.80
CA LYS A 141 -16.59 -1.84 1.49
C LYS A 141 -15.60 -2.05 0.34
N TYR A 142 -14.67 -2.97 0.55
CA TYR A 142 -13.49 -3.13 -0.27
C TYR A 142 -13.29 -4.59 -0.67
N SER A 143 -12.96 -4.83 -1.93
CA SER A 143 -12.68 -6.17 -2.43
C SER A 143 -11.51 -6.17 -3.40
N PHE A 144 -10.61 -7.14 -3.25
CA PHE A 144 -9.54 -7.42 -4.20
C PHE A 144 -9.95 -8.52 -5.17
N PHE A 145 -9.60 -8.37 -6.45
CA PHE A 145 -9.72 -9.43 -7.44
C PHE A 145 -8.37 -9.67 -8.12
N PRO A 146 -7.74 -10.85 -7.91
CA PRO A 146 -6.52 -11.20 -8.63
C PRO A 146 -6.86 -11.59 -10.08
N LEU A 147 -6.12 -11.03 -11.05
CA LEU A 147 -6.32 -11.35 -12.49
C LEU A 147 -5.97 -12.79 -12.88
N MET A 148 -5.39 -13.59 -11.98
CA MET A 148 -5.05 -15.00 -12.28
C MET A 148 -6.25 -15.88 -12.66
N PHE A 149 -7.49 -15.42 -12.44
CA PHE A 149 -8.72 -16.14 -12.81
C PHE A 149 -9.35 -15.67 -14.14
N LEU A 150 -8.72 -14.72 -14.85
CA LEU A 150 -9.15 -14.27 -16.18
C LEU A 150 -8.19 -14.84 -17.25
N SER A 151 -8.17 -16.16 -17.40
CA SER A 151 -7.70 -16.77 -18.63
C SER A 151 -8.80 -16.60 -19.69
N LEU A 152 -8.56 -15.70 -20.66
CA LEU A 152 -9.31 -15.66 -21.92
C LEU A 152 -9.08 -16.94 -22.73
#